data_AF-A0A4R4VDX0-F1
#
_entry.id   AF-A0A4R4VDX0-F1
#
_cell.length_a   1.000
_cell.length_b   1.000
_cell.length_c   1.000
_cell.angle_alpha   90.00
_cell.angle_beta   90.00
_cell.angle_gamma   90.00
#
_symmetry.space_group_name_H-M   'P 1'
#
loop_
_entity.id
_entity.type
_entity.pdbx_description
1 polymer ?
#
loop_
_entity_poly.entity_id
_entity_poly.type
_entity_poly.pdbx_seq_one_letter_code
_entity_poly.pdbx_strand_id
1 'polypeptide(L)'
;MSQDWPDFSTRLGRVLAELAPGERPVILVVMDASEPGCMVQYICGGDGGGTWAEVASNKSLPKHRRLSKDDERRLSAAGWDKPRGSRWSVGQLPNWSTDRFSDPKADHGALADMSVAALRDVLRVASPAGLMYDAFDQETGEPVTLGALGVPREPR
;
A
#
# COMPACT_ATOMS: atom_id res chain seq x y z
N MET A 1 19.61 -3.70 -15.88
CA MET A 1 18.63 -3.91 -14.79
C MET A 1 17.40 -3.08 -15.16
N SER A 2 16.20 -3.68 -15.23
CA SER A 2 14.98 -2.94 -15.57
C SER A 2 14.78 -1.80 -14.55
N GLN A 3 14.51 -0.59 -15.03
CA GLN A 3 14.30 0.62 -14.22
C GLN A 3 12.84 0.76 -13.74
N ASP A 4 11.98 -0.21 -14.08
CA ASP A 4 10.54 -0.05 -13.94
C ASP A 4 10.10 0.05 -12.46
N TRP A 5 10.68 -0.76 -11.58
CA TRP A 5 10.40 -0.73 -10.14
C TRP A 5 10.92 0.55 -9.46
N PRO A 6 12.18 0.97 -9.66
CA PRO A 6 12.65 2.28 -9.16
C PRO A 6 11.81 3.47 -9.65
N ASP A 7 11.42 3.47 -10.92
CA ASP A 7 10.58 4.53 -11.50
C ASP A 7 9.18 4.55 -10.87
N PHE A 8 8.58 3.37 -10.69
CA PHE A 8 7.30 3.24 -10.00
C PHE A 8 7.40 3.69 -8.54
N SER A 9 8.45 3.30 -7.81
CA SER A 9 8.68 3.74 -6.43
C SER A 9 8.75 5.26 -6.33
N THR A 10 9.51 5.89 -7.24
CA THR A 10 9.64 7.35 -7.30
C THR A 10 8.30 8.04 -7.54
N ARG A 11 7.47 7.50 -8.45
CA ARG A 11 6.13 8.03 -8.73
C ARG A 11 5.19 7.86 -7.53
N LEU A 12 5.17 6.68 -6.92
CA LEU A 12 4.36 6.39 -5.73
C LEU A 12 4.74 7.31 -4.56
N GLY A 13 6.03 7.48 -4.27
CA GLY A 13 6.49 8.35 -3.19
C GLY A 13 6.07 9.81 -3.37
N ARG A 14 6.10 10.33 -4.60
CA ARG A 14 5.60 11.67 -4.93
C ARG A 14 4.09 11.79 -4.70
N VAL A 15 3.31 10.83 -5.19
CA VAL A 15 1.86 10.82 -4.99
C VAL A 15 1.49 10.77 -3.52
N LEU A 16 2.16 9.90 -2.73
CA LEU A 16 1.93 9.83 -1.29
C LEU A 16 2.29 11.14 -0.59
N ALA A 17 3.42 11.77 -0.94
CA ALA A 17 3.83 13.05 -0.39
C ALA A 17 2.86 14.20 -0.75
N GLU A 18 2.23 14.15 -1.92
CA GLU A 18 1.22 15.14 -2.35
C GLU A 18 -0.10 14.96 -1.61
N LEU A 19 -0.50 13.71 -1.31
CA LEU A 19 -1.74 13.40 -0.60
C LEU A 19 -1.62 13.60 0.92
N ALA A 20 -0.46 13.33 1.50
CA ALA A 20 -0.23 13.38 2.95
C ALA A 20 -0.62 14.70 3.65
N PRO A 21 -0.38 15.90 3.10
CA PRO A 21 -0.81 17.15 3.74
C PRO A 21 -2.27 17.52 3.45
N GLY A 22 -3.00 16.72 2.66
CA GLY A 22 -4.37 17.03 2.26
C GLY A 22 -5.34 16.99 3.44
N GLU A 23 -6.25 17.97 3.52
CA GLU A 23 -7.26 18.05 4.59
C GLU A 23 -8.34 16.96 4.49
N ARG A 24 -8.56 16.41 3.29
CA ARG A 24 -9.51 15.32 3.07
C ARG A 24 -8.78 13.98 3.00
N PRO A 25 -9.21 12.97 3.78
CA PRO A 25 -8.59 11.66 3.74
C PRO A 25 -8.88 10.94 2.43
N VAL A 26 -7.82 10.45 1.77
CA VAL A 26 -7.90 9.66 0.53
C VAL A 26 -7.45 8.23 0.81
N ILE A 27 -8.28 7.26 0.41
CA ILE A 27 -7.87 5.87 0.32
C ILE A 27 -7.23 5.63 -1.04
N LEU A 28 -6.02 5.09 -1.06
CA LEU A 28 -5.33 4.59 -2.25
C LEU A 28 -5.08 3.10 -2.06
N VAL A 29 -5.43 2.28 -3.04
CA VAL A 29 -5.10 0.85 -3.08
C VAL A 29 -4.29 0.58 -4.33
N VAL A 30 -3.10 0.01 -4.18
CA VAL A 30 -2.26 -0.49 -5.29
C VAL A 30 -2.26 -2.00 -5.25
N MET A 31 -2.66 -2.66 -6.34
CA MET A 31 -2.93 -4.10 -6.34
C MET A 31 -2.46 -4.80 -7.62
N ASP A 32 -2.22 -6.11 -7.50
CA ASP A 32 -2.00 -7.00 -8.65
C ASP A 32 -3.29 -7.10 -9.47
N ALA A 33 -3.24 -6.72 -10.76
CA ALA A 33 -4.41 -6.73 -11.63
C ALA A 33 -4.98 -8.15 -11.87
N SER A 34 -4.15 -9.18 -11.71
CA SER A 34 -4.59 -10.58 -11.85
C SER A 34 -5.16 -11.15 -10.55
N GLU A 35 -4.79 -10.58 -9.40
CA GLU A 35 -5.21 -11.01 -8.07
C GLU A 35 -5.36 -9.81 -7.13
N PRO A 36 -6.47 -9.04 -7.22
CA PRO A 36 -6.66 -7.79 -6.47
C PRO A 36 -6.51 -7.88 -4.94
N GLY A 37 -6.63 -9.09 -4.37
CA GLY A 37 -6.33 -9.34 -2.95
C GLY A 37 -4.85 -9.24 -2.58
N CYS A 38 -3.94 -9.24 -3.56
CA CYS A 38 -2.51 -8.95 -3.39
C CYS A 38 -2.30 -7.44 -3.55
N MET A 39 -2.36 -6.72 -2.44
CA MET A 39 -2.40 -5.25 -2.44
C MET A 39 -1.56 -4.61 -1.34
N VAL A 40 -1.28 -3.32 -1.54
CA VAL A 40 -0.92 -2.35 -0.51
C VAL A 40 -1.95 -1.23 -0.50
N GLN A 41 -2.50 -0.91 0.66
CA GLN A 41 -3.48 0.16 0.85
C GLN A 41 -2.89 1.28 1.71
N TYR A 42 -3.30 2.50 1.44
CA TYR A 42 -2.91 3.72 2.14
C TYR A 42 -4.15 4.50 2.54
N ILE A 43 -4.07 5.17 3.68
CA ILE A 43 -4.97 6.26 4.07
C ILE A 43 -4.07 7.49 4.21
N CYS A 44 -4.28 8.49 3.35
CA CYS A 44 -3.44 9.69 3.26
C CYS A 44 -4.26 10.94 3.58
N GLY A 45 -3.67 11.90 4.30
CA GLY A 45 -4.34 13.15 4.65
C GLY A 45 -5.35 13.02 5.80
N GLY A 46 -6.28 13.96 5.90
CA GLY A 46 -7.25 14.07 6.98
C GLY A 46 -6.75 14.93 8.15
N ASP A 47 -7.42 14.83 9.30
CA ASP A 47 -7.04 15.60 10.49
C ASP A 47 -5.63 15.20 10.98
N GLY A 48 -4.71 16.17 10.99
CA GLY A 48 -3.29 15.95 11.29
C GLY A 48 -2.42 15.51 10.10
N GLY A 49 -3.02 15.11 8.97
CA GLY A 49 -2.32 14.67 7.77
C GLY A 49 -1.55 13.35 7.92
N GLY A 50 -0.54 13.16 7.07
CA GLY A 50 0.31 11.98 7.05
C GLY A 50 -0.26 10.81 6.24
N THR A 51 0.39 9.66 6.40
CA THR A 51 0.03 8.41 5.73
C THR A 51 0.10 7.23 6.68
N TRP A 52 -0.98 6.47 6.75
CA TRP A 52 -1.00 5.11 7.28
C TRP A 52 -1.08 4.11 6.13
N ALA A 53 -0.41 2.96 6.24
CA ALA A 53 -0.40 1.96 5.18
C ALA A 53 -0.54 0.53 5.71
N GLU A 54 -1.06 -0.35 4.86
CA GLU A 54 -1.14 -1.79 5.11
C GLU A 54 -0.85 -2.65 3.87
N VAL A 55 -0.38 -3.88 4.11
CA VAL A 55 -0.15 -4.94 3.12
C VAL A 55 -1.00 -6.15 3.46
N ALA A 56 -1.63 -6.74 2.45
CA ALA A 56 -2.44 -7.94 2.60
C ALA A 56 -1.73 -9.06 3.39
N SER A 57 -2.48 -9.72 4.28
CA SER A 57 -1.99 -10.89 5.04
C SER A 57 -2.65 -12.20 4.62
N ASN A 58 -2.18 -13.31 5.21
CA ASN A 58 -2.77 -14.64 5.07
C ASN A 58 -4.26 -14.75 5.46
N LYS A 59 -4.84 -13.73 6.11
CA LYS A 59 -6.29 -13.66 6.36
C LYS A 59 -7.07 -13.37 5.07
N SER A 60 -6.50 -12.58 4.17
CA SER A 60 -7.15 -12.06 2.96
C SER A 60 -6.61 -12.71 1.68
N LEU A 61 -5.36 -13.20 1.71
CA LEU A 61 -4.73 -13.82 0.55
C LEU A 61 -5.33 -15.19 0.20
N PRO A 62 -5.51 -15.49 -1.10
CA PRO A 62 -5.91 -16.81 -1.54
C PRO A 62 -4.84 -17.86 -1.20
N LYS A 63 -5.26 -19.13 -1.06
CA LYS A 63 -4.40 -20.21 -0.53
C LYS A 63 -3.05 -20.33 -1.24
N HIS A 64 -3.00 -20.16 -2.56
CA HIS A 64 -1.79 -20.29 -3.38
C HIS A 64 -0.86 -19.07 -3.29
N ARG A 65 -1.34 -17.93 -2.77
CA ARG A 65 -0.54 -16.71 -2.53
C ARG A 65 -0.18 -16.49 -1.07
N ARG A 66 -0.53 -17.44 -0.18
CA ARG A 66 -0.25 -17.31 1.24
C ARG A 66 1.25 -17.12 1.49
N LEU A 67 1.55 -16.14 2.34
CA LEU A 67 2.88 -15.80 2.81
C LEU A 67 3.47 -16.98 3.57
N SER A 68 4.66 -17.37 3.17
CA SER A 68 5.53 -18.26 3.95
C SER A 68 6.14 -17.50 5.12
N LYS A 69 6.76 -18.22 6.08
CA LYS A 69 7.54 -17.58 7.15
C LYS A 69 8.68 -16.70 6.61
N ASP A 70 9.18 -16.98 5.42
CA ASP A 70 10.27 -16.24 4.80
C ASP A 70 9.75 -14.91 4.23
N ASP A 71 8.57 -14.94 3.63
CA ASP A 71 7.86 -13.74 3.18
C ASP A 71 7.51 -12.82 4.35
N GLU A 72 7.02 -13.37 5.46
CA GLU A 72 6.74 -12.61 6.68
C GLU A 72 8.02 -11.96 7.25
N ARG A 73 9.16 -12.65 7.20
CA ARG A 73 10.46 -12.05 7.61
C ARG A 73 10.89 -10.93 6.69
N ARG A 74 10.62 -11.03 5.38
CA ARG A 74 10.91 -9.96 4.42
C ARG A 74 10.05 -8.72 4.69
N LEU A 75 8.76 -8.88 4.98
CA LEU A 75 7.90 -7.76 5.38
C LEU A 75 8.42 -7.08 6.65
N SER A 76 8.76 -7.84 7.69
CA SER A 76 9.37 -7.27 8.90
C SER A 76 10.70 -6.55 8.61
N ALA A 77 11.56 -7.12 7.75
CA ALA A 77 12.83 -6.51 7.39
C ALA A 77 12.68 -5.22 6.56
N ALA A 78 11.62 -5.12 5.74
CA ALA A 78 11.22 -3.89 5.07
C ALA A 78 10.57 -2.88 6.05
N GLY A 79 10.28 -3.27 7.29
CA GLY A 79 9.75 -2.40 8.33
C GLY A 79 8.22 -2.39 8.43
N TRP A 80 7.54 -3.41 7.90
CA TRP A 80 6.13 -3.62 8.18
C TRP A 80 5.94 -4.28 9.55
N ASP A 81 4.96 -3.78 10.31
CA ASP A 81 4.53 -4.37 11.56
C ASP A 81 3.65 -5.59 11.30
N LYS A 82 3.82 -6.61 12.14
CA LYS A 82 3.01 -7.83 12.08
C LYS A 82 1.54 -7.52 12.37
N PRO A 83 0.60 -8.27 11.76
CA PRO A 83 -0.81 -8.22 12.15
C PRO A 83 -0.99 -8.37 13.67
N ARG A 84 -1.86 -7.55 14.26
CA ARG A 84 -2.14 -7.55 15.72
C ARG A 84 -3.63 -7.75 15.98
N GLY A 85 -3.93 -8.43 17.09
CA GLY A 85 -5.29 -8.73 17.56
C GLY A 85 -5.73 -10.17 17.29
N SER A 86 -6.51 -10.74 18.21
CA SER A 86 -7.20 -12.02 18.01
C SER A 86 -8.60 -11.76 17.44
N ARG A 87 -9.29 -12.80 16.95
CA ARG A 87 -10.62 -12.71 16.31
C ARG A 87 -11.69 -11.95 17.13
N TRP A 88 -11.43 -11.72 18.41
CA TRP A 88 -12.35 -11.11 19.39
C TRP A 88 -11.89 -9.75 19.93
N SER A 89 -10.84 -9.15 19.38
CA SER A 89 -10.32 -7.85 19.85
C SER A 89 -10.89 -6.67 19.05
N VAL A 90 -11.32 -5.61 19.74
CA VAL A 90 -11.49 -4.27 19.15
C VAL A 90 -10.11 -3.72 18.79
N GLY A 91 -9.96 -3.08 17.62
CA GLY A 91 -8.66 -2.60 17.13
C GLY A 91 -7.81 -3.67 16.43
N GLN A 92 -8.43 -4.71 15.84
CA GLN A 92 -7.72 -5.68 15.01
C GLN A 92 -7.08 -5.01 13.79
N LEU A 93 -5.79 -5.26 13.62
CA LEU A 93 -5.03 -4.98 12.41
C LEU A 93 -4.77 -6.33 11.73
N PRO A 94 -5.71 -6.81 10.89
CA PRO A 94 -5.61 -8.14 10.28
C PRO A 94 -4.49 -8.24 9.25
N ASN A 95 -4.01 -7.11 8.76
CA ASN A 95 -2.97 -6.96 7.75
C ASN A 95 -1.64 -6.55 8.38
N TRP A 96 -0.58 -6.64 7.60
CA TRP A 96 0.69 -6.01 7.96
C TRP A 96 0.53 -4.51 7.81
N SER A 97 1.09 -3.69 8.69
CA SER A 97 0.83 -2.24 8.66
C SER A 97 2.03 -1.41 9.06
N THR A 98 1.94 -0.10 8.88
CA THR A 98 2.87 0.86 9.47
C THR A 98 2.20 2.22 9.64
N ASP A 99 2.50 2.89 10.75
CA ASP A 99 2.09 4.26 11.10
C ASP A 99 3.28 5.24 11.17
N ARG A 100 4.48 4.77 10.78
CA ARG A 100 5.73 5.55 10.82
C ARG A 100 5.72 6.79 9.93
N PHE A 101 4.74 6.91 9.04
CA PHE A 101 4.58 8.01 8.09
C PHE A 101 3.37 8.89 8.45
N SER A 102 2.90 8.85 9.70
CA SER A 102 1.80 9.70 10.21
C SER A 102 2.12 11.20 10.27
N ASP A 103 3.38 11.60 10.12
CA ASP A 103 3.75 13.00 9.90
C ASP A 103 3.62 13.33 8.39
N PRO A 104 2.91 14.40 7.99
CA PRO A 104 2.80 14.82 6.60
C PRO A 104 4.14 15.14 5.92
N LYS A 105 5.20 15.40 6.69
CA LYS A 105 6.57 15.64 6.21
C LYS A 105 7.48 14.42 6.29
N ALA A 106 6.94 13.24 6.62
CA ALA A 106 7.70 12.00 6.64
C ALA A 106 8.25 11.65 5.24
N ASP A 107 9.27 10.79 5.20
CA ASP A 107 9.89 10.34 3.96
C ASP A 107 8.99 9.32 3.22
N HIS A 108 8.03 9.82 2.45
CA HIS A 108 7.13 8.99 1.67
C HIS A 108 7.82 8.23 0.52
N GLY A 109 9.06 8.62 0.17
CA GLY A 109 9.92 7.82 -0.72
C GLY A 109 10.31 6.49 -0.06
N ALA A 110 10.67 6.51 1.22
CA ALA A 110 10.94 5.29 1.98
C ALA A 110 9.69 4.39 2.10
N LEU A 111 8.49 4.97 2.30
CA LEU A 111 7.25 4.19 2.27
C LEU A 111 7.01 3.53 0.91
N ALA A 112 7.26 4.26 -0.19
CA ALA A 112 7.14 3.69 -1.53
C ALA A 112 8.11 2.53 -1.77
N ASP A 113 9.36 2.64 -1.31
CA ASP A 113 10.34 1.55 -1.41
C ASP A 113 9.91 0.31 -0.60
N MET A 114 9.36 0.52 0.60
CA MET A 114 8.78 -0.56 1.41
C MET A 114 7.63 -1.26 0.70
N SER A 115 6.76 -0.49 0.04
CA SER A 115 5.63 -1.01 -0.72
C SER A 115 6.06 -1.77 -1.97
N VAL A 116 7.08 -1.28 -2.68
CA VAL A 116 7.68 -1.99 -3.81
C VAL A 116 8.31 -3.31 -3.36
N ALA A 117 9.03 -3.33 -2.24
CA ALA A 117 9.56 -4.57 -1.69
C ALA A 117 8.44 -5.56 -1.33
N ALA A 118 7.33 -5.09 -0.75
CA ALA A 118 6.17 -5.93 -0.47
C ALA A 118 5.52 -6.46 -1.75
N LEU A 119 5.23 -5.61 -2.74
CA LEU A 119 4.59 -6.01 -4.00
C LEU A 119 5.46 -7.00 -4.80
N ARG A 120 6.74 -6.68 -4.97
CA ARG A 120 7.68 -7.45 -5.78
C ARG A 120 8.16 -8.71 -5.08
N ASP A 121 8.68 -8.60 -3.86
CA ASP A 121 9.46 -9.67 -3.23
C ASP A 121 8.61 -10.62 -2.38
N VAL A 122 7.40 -10.18 -2.00
CA VAL A 122 6.50 -10.91 -1.10
C VAL A 122 5.21 -11.29 -1.82
N LEU A 123 4.51 -10.31 -2.39
CA LEU A 123 3.30 -10.55 -3.16
C LEU A 123 3.59 -11.06 -4.57
N ARG A 124 4.87 -11.08 -4.99
CA ARG A 124 5.35 -11.71 -6.23
C ARG A 124 4.75 -11.11 -7.50
N VAL A 125 4.41 -9.82 -7.48
CA VAL A 125 4.05 -9.08 -8.69
C VAL A 125 5.30 -8.96 -9.56
N ALA A 126 5.23 -9.45 -10.80
CA ALA A 126 6.41 -9.57 -11.66
C ALA A 126 6.98 -8.20 -12.08
N SER A 127 6.10 -7.24 -12.38
CA SER A 127 6.47 -5.90 -12.82
C SER A 127 5.38 -4.87 -12.51
N PRO A 128 5.69 -3.57 -12.49
CA PRO A 128 4.67 -2.52 -12.31
C PRO A 128 3.58 -2.53 -13.37
N ALA A 129 3.84 -3.07 -14.58
CA ALA A 129 2.83 -3.19 -15.63
C ALA A 129 1.70 -4.17 -15.27
N GLY A 130 1.91 -5.05 -14.28
CA GLY A 130 0.87 -5.91 -13.71
C GLY A 130 0.08 -5.26 -12.57
N LEU A 131 0.36 -4.00 -12.24
CA LEU A 131 -0.35 -3.27 -11.18
C LEU A 131 -1.52 -2.48 -11.75
N MET A 132 -2.49 -2.24 -10.89
CA MET A 132 -3.54 -1.26 -11.04
C MET A 132 -3.79 -0.55 -9.70
N TYR A 133 -4.53 0.55 -9.72
CA TYR A 133 -4.90 1.27 -8.50
C TYR A 133 -6.40 1.57 -8.42
N ASP A 134 -6.96 1.64 -7.22
CA ASP A 134 -8.17 2.41 -6.96
C ASP A 134 -7.85 3.53 -5.97
N ALA A 135 -8.54 4.66 -6.11
CA ALA A 135 -8.43 5.77 -5.17
C ALA A 135 -9.74 6.54 -5.08
N PHE A 136 -10.08 6.93 -3.86
CA PHE A 136 -11.31 7.66 -3.55
C PHE A 136 -11.18 8.44 -2.24
N ASP A 137 -11.95 9.52 -2.15
CA ASP A 137 -12.17 10.24 -0.89
C ASP A 137 -12.85 9.30 0.12
N GLN A 138 -12.27 9.17 1.31
CA GLN A 138 -12.72 8.21 2.32
C GLN A 138 -14.13 8.52 2.85
N GLU A 139 -14.55 9.78 2.84
CA GLU A 139 -15.83 10.22 3.39
C GLU A 139 -16.94 10.18 2.34
N THR A 140 -16.66 10.66 1.13
CA THR A 140 -17.67 10.80 0.08
C THR A 140 -17.71 9.61 -0.88
N GLY A 141 -16.63 8.82 -0.94
CA GLY A 141 -16.46 7.74 -1.92
C GLY A 141 -16.20 8.23 -3.35
N GLU A 142 -16.07 9.55 -3.55
CA GLU A 142 -15.80 10.15 -4.85
C GLU A 142 -14.44 9.68 -5.38
N PRO A 143 -14.36 9.21 -6.64
CA PRO A 143 -13.10 8.79 -7.24
C PRO A 143 -12.04 9.89 -7.27
N VAL A 144 -10.81 9.53 -6.91
CA VAL A 144 -9.63 10.38 -7.06
C VAL A 144 -8.77 9.84 -8.21
N THR A 145 -8.41 10.70 -9.16
CA THR A 145 -7.55 10.33 -10.28
C THR A 145 -6.09 10.64 -9.95
N LEU A 146 -5.24 9.62 -9.98
CA LEU A 146 -3.82 9.71 -9.65
C LEU A 146 -2.96 9.34 -10.87
N GLY A 147 -3.11 10.10 -11.96
CA GLY A 147 -2.42 9.84 -13.22
C GLY A 147 -0.89 9.81 -13.11
N ALA A 148 -0.33 10.52 -12.12
CA ALA A 148 1.10 10.53 -11.83
C ALA A 148 1.66 9.17 -11.37
N LEU A 149 0.83 8.21 -10.93
CA LEU A 149 1.27 6.85 -10.58
C LEU A 149 1.80 6.07 -11.80
N GLY A 150 1.25 6.34 -12.99
CA GLY A 150 1.64 5.65 -14.22
C GLY A 150 1.20 4.18 -14.31
N VAL A 151 0.20 3.78 -13.52
CA VAL A 151 -0.48 2.48 -13.60
C VAL A 151 -1.98 2.70 -13.83
N PRO A 152 -2.70 1.77 -14.49
CA PRO A 152 -4.13 1.94 -14.78
C PRO A 152 -4.98 1.98 -13.51
N ARG A 153 -6.07 2.74 -13.55
CA ARG A 153 -7.10 2.72 -12.50
C ARG A 153 -8.00 1.49 -12.67
N GLU A 154 -8.48 0.91 -11.57
CA GLU A 154 -9.51 -0.11 -11.56
C GLU A 154 -10.76 0.36 -12.30
N PRO A 155 -11.25 -0.40 -13.30
CA PRO A 155 -12.57 -0.17 -13.87
C PRO A 155 -13.62 -0.42 -12.78
N ARG A 156 -14.37 0.63 -12.42
CA ARG A 156 -15.56 0.50 -11.56
C ARG A 156 -16.78 0.15 -12.40
#